data_AF-A0A9P4PGY4-F1
#
_entry.id   AF-A0A9P4PGY4-F1
#
_cell.length_a   1.000
_cell.length_b   1.000
_cell.length_c   1.000
_cell.angle_alpha   90.00
_cell.angle_beta   90.00
_cell.angle_gamma   90.00
#
_symmetry.space_group_name_H-M   'P 1'
#
loop_
_entity.id
_entity.type
_entity.pdbx_description
1 polymer ?
#
loop_
_entity_poly.entity_id
_entity_poly.type
_entity_poly.pdbx_seq_one_letter_code
_entity_poly.pdbx_strand_id
1 'polypeptide(L)'
;MSLLIRQIWALVRKNLLLICFRRPIATFIRAIAIPLVVVLVVSHTKDFFASPLKNGISSPHNTRSLQEGLAASNGRDIVGFVSNGMQGEVSQVIDALSKTIKDAGKSPKQFNSTQELSQTCVTNEVVDDSPKCFAAVVFLFSPKEGTDLSSKGTWNYTIRVDPPGGFADVTQDRNNAEIYTVPLQRAVNAEIVSRWKSGQPFLRHCKASFKSQLSGSIMVVIALVFAVLPQTLYEQTSVVCGVLSFIFPLATYTYFITGPAVFEAYDFKMRMWSQPPDDTEDPHHWRLNNVIHWVFLAIQIAVYPIPAFLVEQARFSTASPYSTFVQPPHEHAPTVTLTSFSKTYKAGPMGGIFKRRRDVHAVTDMSRSAYRRQILCLLGPNGSAKSTTMNCIAGLHKVTSGTVAIDPSRGLGYAPQNNVIWPDLTVEEHIASRRGRIKAWIAATFANAMISRETQGGQVRFEVPAEGPSLGGLIALLERDKDALGVEFYTVGKATLDEVFEKIVKRYGEYAEK
;
A
#
# COMPACT_ATOMS: atom_id res chain seq x y z
N MET A 1 5.52 -34.17 -21.22
CA MET A 1 4.19 -33.62 -21.56
C MET A 1 3.11 -33.99 -20.54
N SER A 2 3.08 -35.22 -19.98
CA SER A 2 2.04 -35.68 -19.04
C SER A 2 2.06 -35.02 -17.64
N LEU A 3 3.24 -34.62 -17.15
CA LEU A 3 3.41 -34.06 -15.81
C LEU A 3 2.91 -32.60 -15.71
N LEU A 4 3.18 -31.82 -16.76
CA LEU A 4 2.72 -30.42 -16.90
C LEU A 4 1.19 -30.36 -17.01
N ILE A 5 0.59 -31.28 -17.77
CA ILE A 5 -0.87 -31.41 -17.88
C ILE A 5 -1.50 -31.80 -16.53
N ARG A 6 -0.89 -32.74 -15.79
CA ARG A 6 -1.37 -33.11 -14.45
C ARG A 6 -1.29 -31.97 -13.44
N GLN A 7 -0.23 -31.16 -13.47
CA GLN A 7 -0.08 -29.99 -12.61
C GLN A 7 -1.08 -28.89 -12.94
N ILE A 8 -1.27 -28.60 -14.24
CA ILE A 8 -2.30 -27.66 -14.70
C ILE A 8 -3.67 -28.15 -14.25
N TRP A 9 -3.98 -29.44 -14.43
CA TRP A 9 -5.28 -30.00 -14.06
C TRP A 9 -5.52 -29.99 -12.54
N ALA A 10 -4.49 -30.24 -11.74
CA ALA A 10 -4.57 -30.14 -10.28
C ALA A 10 -4.82 -28.70 -9.81
N LEU A 11 -4.15 -27.72 -10.45
CA LEU A 11 -4.34 -26.30 -10.15
C LEU A 11 -5.75 -25.83 -10.58
N VAL A 12 -6.21 -26.24 -11.76
CA VAL A 12 -7.56 -25.98 -12.27
C VAL A 12 -8.61 -26.58 -11.34
N ARG A 13 -8.45 -27.85 -10.94
CA ARG A 13 -9.38 -28.53 -10.01
C ARG A 13 -9.43 -27.82 -8.66
N LYS A 14 -8.27 -27.41 -8.12
CA LYS A 14 -8.18 -26.70 -6.84
C LYS A 14 -8.85 -25.32 -6.92
N ASN A 15 -8.59 -24.57 -7.98
CA ASN A 15 -9.21 -23.26 -8.20
C ASN A 15 -10.72 -23.40 -8.41
N LEU A 16 -11.20 -24.37 -9.20
CA LEU A 16 -12.63 -24.63 -9.38
C LEU A 16 -13.32 -25.03 -8.05
N LEU A 17 -12.68 -25.88 -7.23
CA LEU A 17 -13.23 -26.24 -5.92
C LEU A 17 -13.33 -25.02 -4.97
N LEU A 18 -12.35 -24.12 -5.01
CA LEU A 18 -12.36 -22.90 -4.21
C LEU A 18 -13.41 -21.89 -4.70
N ILE A 19 -13.50 -21.71 -6.02
CA ILE A 19 -14.39 -20.77 -6.71
C ILE A 19 -15.85 -21.23 -6.61
N CYS A 20 -16.14 -22.49 -6.97
CA CYS A 20 -17.51 -23.00 -7.12
C CYS A 20 -18.08 -23.60 -5.82
N PHE A 21 -17.27 -24.18 -4.94
CA PHE A 21 -17.80 -24.97 -3.80
C PHE A 21 -17.50 -24.37 -2.42
N ARG A 22 -16.33 -23.76 -2.20
CA ARG A 22 -15.97 -23.26 -0.85
C ARG A 22 -16.48 -21.85 -0.53
N ARG A 23 -16.53 -20.95 -1.51
CA ARG A 23 -17.00 -19.57 -1.30
C ARG A 23 -17.81 -19.05 -2.50
N PRO A 24 -18.89 -19.75 -2.91
CA PRO A 24 -19.65 -19.40 -4.12
C PRO A 24 -20.19 -17.97 -4.09
N ILE A 25 -20.68 -17.53 -2.92
CA ILE A 25 -21.24 -16.18 -2.73
C ILE A 25 -20.16 -15.11 -2.84
N ALA A 26 -19.00 -15.28 -2.18
CA ALA A 26 -17.93 -14.28 -2.25
C ALA A 26 -17.30 -14.19 -3.64
N THR A 27 -17.23 -15.31 -4.37
CA THR A 27 -16.75 -15.34 -5.75
C THR A 27 -17.75 -14.71 -6.71
N PHE A 28 -19.05 -15.00 -6.57
CA PHE A 28 -20.10 -14.33 -7.33
C PHE A 28 -20.08 -12.82 -7.10
N ILE A 29 -19.95 -12.37 -5.84
CA ILE A 29 -19.87 -10.96 -5.51
C ILE A 29 -18.63 -10.31 -6.14
N ARG A 30 -17.44 -10.92 -6.02
CA ARG A 30 -16.20 -10.30 -6.51
C ARG A 30 -16.00 -10.38 -8.02
N ALA A 31 -16.38 -11.49 -8.63
CA ALA A 31 -16.14 -11.75 -10.05
C ALA A 31 -17.28 -11.25 -10.95
N ILE A 32 -18.51 -11.18 -10.44
CA ILE A 32 -19.68 -10.79 -11.23
C ILE A 32 -20.33 -9.54 -10.65
N ALA A 33 -20.80 -9.55 -9.39
CA ALA A 33 -21.60 -8.45 -8.87
C ALA A 33 -20.83 -7.12 -8.80
N ILE A 34 -19.59 -7.12 -8.29
CA ILE A 34 -18.77 -5.90 -8.19
C ILE A 34 -18.45 -5.31 -9.57
N PRO A 35 -17.93 -6.08 -10.56
CA PRO A 35 -17.73 -5.55 -11.90
C PRO A 35 -19.01 -5.04 -12.57
N LEU A 36 -20.13 -5.73 -12.40
CA LEU A 36 -21.41 -5.34 -13.01
C LEU A 36 -21.98 -4.08 -12.35
N VAL A 37 -21.85 -3.94 -11.02
CA VAL A 37 -22.16 -2.71 -10.28
C VAL A 37 -21.24 -1.56 -10.72
N VAL A 38 -19.94 -1.80 -10.90
CA VAL A 38 -19.01 -0.78 -11.40
C VAL A 38 -19.37 -0.37 -12.83
N VAL A 39 -19.72 -1.30 -13.71
CA VAL A 39 -20.15 -0.99 -15.08
C VAL A 39 -21.48 -0.24 -15.08
N LEU A 40 -22.45 -0.62 -14.24
CA LEU A 40 -23.72 0.12 -14.09
C LEU A 40 -23.48 1.54 -13.56
N VAL A 41 -22.64 1.67 -12.53
CA VAL A 41 -22.24 2.98 -11.98
C VAL A 41 -21.54 3.81 -13.06
N VAL A 42 -20.55 3.26 -13.77
CA VAL A 42 -19.84 3.95 -14.85
C VAL A 42 -20.77 4.28 -16.03
N SER A 43 -21.68 3.39 -16.41
CA SER A 43 -22.65 3.61 -17.49
C SER A 43 -23.65 4.71 -17.14
N HIS A 44 -24.03 4.84 -15.86
CA HIS A 44 -24.88 5.93 -15.36
C HIS A 44 -24.11 7.09 -14.73
N THR A 45 -22.76 7.09 -14.73
CA THR A 45 -21.99 8.19 -14.12
C THR A 45 -22.24 9.51 -14.84
N LYS A 46 -22.56 9.50 -16.14
CA LYS A 46 -22.94 10.72 -16.86
C LYS A 46 -24.18 11.40 -16.28
N ASP A 47 -25.15 10.61 -15.80
CA ASP A 47 -26.43 11.11 -15.29
C ASP A 47 -26.38 11.33 -13.76
N PHE A 48 -25.56 10.55 -13.05
CA PHE A 48 -25.37 10.69 -11.60
C PHE A 48 -24.52 11.92 -11.21
N PHE A 49 -23.58 12.33 -12.07
CA PHE A 49 -22.74 13.51 -11.85
C PHE A 49 -23.24 14.78 -12.55
N ALA A 50 -24.30 14.70 -13.36
CA ALA A 50 -25.02 15.87 -13.85
C ALA A 50 -25.97 16.42 -12.76
N SER A 51 -25.39 16.84 -11.64
CA SER A 51 -26.00 17.81 -10.74
C SER A 51 -25.69 19.23 -11.26
N PRO A 52 -26.47 20.27 -10.94
CA PRO A 52 -26.20 21.66 -11.31
C PRO A 52 -25.05 22.26 -10.48
N LEU A 53 -23.96 21.50 -10.33
CA LEU A 53 -22.76 21.90 -9.62
C LEU A 53 -21.93 22.78 -10.55
N LYS A 54 -21.93 24.08 -10.28
CA LYS A 54 -20.89 24.97 -10.83
C LYS A 54 -19.63 24.76 -10.00
N ASN A 55 -18.87 23.72 -10.34
CA ASN A 55 -17.55 23.47 -9.77
C ASN A 55 -16.52 24.34 -10.51
N GLY A 56 -15.67 25.04 -9.77
CA GLY A 56 -14.67 25.95 -10.33
C GLY A 56 -13.82 26.62 -9.25
N ILE A 57 -13.01 27.59 -9.64
CA ILE A 57 -12.30 28.46 -8.69
C ILE A 57 -13.08 29.78 -8.66
N SER A 58 -13.69 30.10 -7.52
CA SER A 58 -14.33 31.39 -7.29
C SER A 58 -13.29 32.52 -7.35
N SER A 59 -13.72 33.72 -7.72
CA SER A 59 -12.90 34.93 -7.60
C SER A 59 -12.50 35.14 -6.13
N PRO A 60 -11.26 35.57 -5.84
CA PRO A 60 -10.84 35.85 -4.47
C PRO A 60 -11.78 36.87 -3.80
N HIS A 61 -12.34 36.50 -2.65
CA HIS A 61 -13.18 37.36 -1.83
C HIS A 61 -12.77 37.25 -0.36
N ASN A 62 -13.14 38.24 0.44
CA ASN A 62 -12.77 38.28 1.85
C ASN A 62 -13.52 37.22 2.65
N THR A 63 -12.80 36.47 3.48
CA THR A 63 -13.42 35.53 4.41
C THR A 63 -14.25 36.29 5.44
N ARG A 64 -15.45 35.77 5.75
CA ARG A 64 -16.33 36.35 6.75
C ARG A 64 -15.70 36.38 8.14
N SER A 65 -16.08 37.38 8.92
CA SER A 65 -15.81 37.38 10.37
C SER A 65 -16.72 36.36 11.08
N LEU A 66 -16.34 35.93 12.30
CA LEU A 66 -17.19 35.05 13.09
C LEU A 66 -18.57 35.66 13.36
N GLN A 67 -18.63 36.97 13.56
CA GLN A 67 -19.89 37.71 13.78
C GLN A 67 -20.78 37.66 12.53
N GLU A 68 -20.22 37.87 11.34
CA GLU A 68 -20.95 37.74 10.06
C GLU A 68 -21.43 36.31 9.82
N GLY A 69 -20.60 35.30 10.13
CA GLY A 69 -20.97 33.89 10.02
C GLY A 69 -22.12 33.50 10.95
N LEU A 70 -22.08 33.96 12.20
CA LEU A 70 -23.14 33.75 13.18
C LEU A 70 -24.44 34.48 12.80
N ALA A 71 -24.36 35.68 12.24
CA ALA A 71 -25.52 36.44 11.75
C ALA A 71 -26.17 35.78 10.52
N ALA A 72 -25.37 35.15 9.65
CA ALA A 72 -25.85 34.41 8.48
C ALA A 72 -26.44 33.02 8.83
N SER A 73 -26.39 32.60 10.10
CA SER A 73 -26.89 31.29 10.53
C SER A 73 -28.38 31.33 10.86
N ASN A 74 -29.18 30.68 10.01
CA ASN A 74 -30.63 30.55 10.22
C ASN A 74 -30.91 29.35 11.14
N GLY A 75 -31.44 29.59 12.34
CA GLY A 75 -31.93 28.55 13.28
C GLY A 75 -30.86 27.82 14.11
N ARG A 76 -29.58 28.20 13.99
CA ARG A 76 -28.45 27.62 14.75
C ARG A 76 -27.97 28.59 15.81
N ASP A 77 -28.25 28.32 17.08
CA ASP A 77 -27.99 29.25 18.19
C ASP A 77 -26.86 28.82 19.12
N ILE A 78 -26.45 27.55 19.10
CA ILE A 78 -25.50 26.99 20.05
C ILE A 78 -24.12 26.83 19.41
N VAL A 79 -23.08 27.36 20.05
CA VAL A 79 -21.67 27.07 19.70
C VAL A 79 -21.04 26.26 20.83
N GLY A 80 -20.58 25.05 20.53
CA GLY A 80 -20.06 24.12 21.53
C GLY A 80 -18.55 24.21 21.75
N PHE A 81 -18.09 24.06 22.98
CA PHE A 81 -16.67 23.94 23.32
C PHE A 81 -16.43 22.73 24.22
N VAL A 82 -15.41 21.91 23.90
CA VAL A 82 -14.95 20.81 24.76
C VAL A 82 -13.49 21.04 25.10
N SER A 83 -13.21 21.29 26.38
CA SER A 83 -11.84 21.53 26.87
C SER A 83 -11.11 20.27 27.32
N ASN A 84 -11.78 19.11 27.39
CA ASN A 84 -11.20 17.83 27.84
C ASN A 84 -10.42 17.94 29.16
N GLY A 85 -10.92 18.74 30.11
CA GLY A 85 -10.30 18.93 31.44
C GLY A 85 -9.13 19.92 31.49
N MET A 86 -8.78 20.59 30.39
CA MET A 86 -7.75 21.64 30.35
C MET A 86 -8.29 22.97 30.90
N GLN A 87 -7.54 23.63 31.80
CA GLN A 87 -7.95 24.87 32.48
C GLN A 87 -7.05 26.08 32.21
N GLY A 88 -5.91 25.91 31.53
CA GLY A 88 -4.96 26.96 31.22
C GLY A 88 -5.28 27.70 29.94
N GLU A 89 -4.40 27.59 28.94
CA GLU A 89 -4.47 28.40 27.71
C GLU A 89 -5.76 28.15 26.92
N VAL A 90 -6.29 26.92 26.99
CA VAL A 90 -7.53 26.54 26.31
C VAL A 90 -8.74 27.29 26.88
N SER A 91 -8.81 27.43 28.20
CA SER A 91 -9.93 28.15 28.84
C SER A 91 -9.97 29.59 28.37
N GLN A 92 -8.82 30.25 28.30
CA GLN A 92 -8.77 31.65 27.92
C GLN A 92 -9.16 31.90 26.44
N VAL A 93 -8.87 30.94 25.55
CA VAL A 93 -9.33 30.98 24.15
C VAL A 93 -10.84 30.79 24.09
N ILE A 94 -11.39 29.84 24.86
CA ILE A 94 -12.84 29.61 24.96
C ILE A 94 -13.54 30.86 25.50
N ASP A 95 -12.99 31.53 26.51
CA ASP A 95 -13.56 32.74 27.11
C ASP A 95 -13.62 33.89 26.11
N ALA A 96 -12.54 34.11 25.34
CA ALA A 96 -12.50 35.15 24.31
C ALA A 96 -13.51 34.90 23.20
N LEU A 97 -13.59 33.67 22.68
CA LEU A 97 -14.57 33.29 21.67
C LEU A 97 -16.00 33.36 22.22
N SER A 98 -16.23 32.94 23.46
CA SER A 98 -17.53 33.00 24.12
C SER A 98 -18.05 34.43 24.25
N LYS A 99 -17.16 35.40 24.46
CA LYS A 99 -17.52 36.82 24.44
C LYS A 99 -18.02 37.23 23.05
N THR A 100 -17.26 36.94 22.00
CA THR A 100 -17.66 37.25 20.62
C THR A 100 -18.98 36.59 20.20
N ILE A 101 -19.24 35.37 20.67
CA ILE A 101 -20.48 34.63 20.38
C ILE A 101 -21.68 35.25 21.10
N LYS A 102 -21.52 35.66 22.37
CA LYS A 102 -22.55 36.37 23.14
C LYS A 102 -22.87 37.72 22.51
N ASP A 103 -21.86 38.46 22.07
CA ASP A 103 -22.02 39.75 21.39
C ASP A 103 -22.80 39.61 20.07
N ALA A 104 -22.71 38.45 19.42
CA ALA A 104 -23.48 38.10 18.23
C ALA A 104 -24.90 37.55 18.53
N GLY A 105 -25.35 37.57 19.79
CA GLY A 105 -26.68 37.11 20.20
C GLY A 105 -26.84 35.58 20.24
N LYS A 106 -25.75 34.83 20.28
CA LYS A 106 -25.73 33.36 20.24
C LYS A 106 -25.25 32.79 21.58
N SER A 107 -25.53 31.51 21.84
CA SER A 107 -25.26 30.86 23.12
C SER A 107 -24.00 29.99 23.07
N PRO A 108 -22.86 30.40 23.66
CA PRO A 108 -21.71 29.51 23.83
C PRO A 108 -22.00 28.50 24.94
N LYS A 109 -21.76 27.21 24.69
CA LYS A 109 -21.93 26.13 25.67
C LYS A 109 -20.66 25.30 25.78
N GLN A 110 -20.13 25.20 27.00
CA GLN A 110 -19.00 24.32 27.30
C GLN A 110 -19.53 22.95 27.76
N PHE A 111 -18.95 21.89 27.23
CA PHE A 111 -19.30 20.50 27.50
C PHE A 111 -18.13 19.78 28.15
N ASN A 112 -18.43 18.85 29.07
CA ASN A 112 -17.41 18.11 29.80
C ASN A 112 -16.83 16.96 28.96
N SER A 113 -17.61 16.43 28.01
CA SER A 113 -17.18 15.33 27.14
C SER A 113 -17.72 15.49 25.72
N THR A 114 -17.07 14.84 24.75
CA THR A 114 -17.57 14.77 23.37
C THR A 114 -18.89 14.01 23.25
N GLN A 115 -19.23 13.16 24.23
CA GLN A 115 -20.49 12.41 24.24
C GLN A 115 -21.67 13.32 24.60
N GLU A 116 -21.50 14.20 25.59
CA GLU A 116 -22.48 15.23 25.97
C GLU A 116 -22.73 16.23 24.83
N LEU A 117 -21.65 16.59 24.11
CA LEU A 117 -21.74 17.39 22.89
C LEU A 117 -22.61 16.70 21.83
N SER A 118 -22.36 15.42 21.54
CA SER A 118 -23.14 14.65 20.55
C SER A 118 -24.60 14.41 20.96
N GLN A 119 -24.90 14.40 22.26
CA GLN A 119 -26.29 14.30 22.75
C GLN A 119 -27.04 15.63 22.66
N THR A 120 -26.36 16.76 22.84
CA THR A 120 -26.98 18.09 22.75
C THR A 120 -27.09 18.55 21.29
N CYS A 121 -26.06 18.29 20.49
CA CYS A 121 -25.98 18.63 19.08
C CYS A 121 -26.25 17.37 18.24
N VAL A 122 -27.50 16.88 18.26
CA VAL A 122 -27.90 15.74 17.43
C VAL A 122 -28.06 16.19 15.98
N THR A 123 -27.41 15.47 15.07
CA THR A 123 -27.66 15.58 13.63
C THR A 123 -28.98 14.87 13.33
N ASN A 124 -30.10 15.59 13.39
CA ASN A 124 -31.39 15.01 13.00
C ASN A 124 -31.53 15.06 11.48
N GLU A 125 -31.64 13.89 10.84
CA GLU A 125 -32.06 13.74 9.44
C GLU A 125 -33.61 13.80 9.28
N VAL A 126 -34.34 14.03 10.37
CA VAL A 126 -35.82 14.06 10.38
C VAL A 126 -36.31 15.50 10.17
N VAL A 127 -37.21 15.62 9.19
CA VAL A 127 -37.49 16.76 8.29
C VAL A 127 -38.12 18.03 8.91
N ASP A 128 -38.14 18.25 10.23
CA ASP A 128 -38.89 19.41 10.77
C ASP A 128 -38.23 20.19 11.93
N ASP A 129 -37.00 19.87 12.34
CA ASP A 129 -36.28 20.68 13.34
C ASP A 129 -34.87 21.00 12.82
N SER A 130 -34.62 22.27 12.47
CA SER A 130 -33.30 22.72 12.04
C SER A 130 -32.27 22.43 13.14
N PRO A 131 -31.06 21.96 12.80
CA PRO A 131 -30.04 21.65 13.80
C PRO A 131 -29.73 22.89 14.65
N LYS A 132 -29.77 22.72 15.97
CA LYS A 132 -29.64 23.84 16.94
C LYS A 132 -28.20 24.32 17.10
N CYS A 133 -27.22 23.51 16.68
CA CYS A 133 -25.81 23.80 16.84
C CYS A 133 -25.21 24.41 15.57
N PHE A 134 -24.52 25.53 15.72
CA PHE A 134 -23.77 26.21 14.67
C PHE A 134 -22.51 25.41 14.31
N ALA A 135 -21.70 25.12 15.32
CA ALA A 135 -20.49 24.30 15.25
C ALA A 135 -19.97 24.05 16.67
N ALA A 136 -19.00 23.15 16.82
CA ALA A 136 -18.33 22.91 18.08
C ALA A 136 -16.81 22.76 17.90
N VAL A 137 -16.04 23.18 18.90
CA VAL A 137 -14.58 23.05 18.93
C VAL A 137 -14.17 22.11 20.05
N VAL A 138 -13.47 21.04 19.69
CA VAL A 138 -12.94 20.03 20.62
C VAL A 138 -11.43 20.22 20.71
N PHE A 139 -10.94 20.70 21.85
CA PHE A 139 -9.51 20.84 22.10
C PHE A 139 -8.93 19.50 22.58
N LEU A 140 -7.86 19.05 21.93
CA LEU A 140 -7.20 17.77 22.25
C LEU A 140 -5.92 17.99 23.05
N PHE A 141 -5.11 18.97 22.66
CA PHE A 141 -3.92 19.39 23.41
C PHE A 141 -3.50 20.83 23.07
N SER A 142 -2.89 21.52 24.02
CA SER A 142 -2.23 22.82 23.88
C SER A 142 -0.72 22.67 24.07
N PRO A 143 0.10 23.68 23.70
CA PRO A 143 1.55 23.61 23.88
C PRO A 143 2.00 23.36 25.32
N LYS A 144 1.19 23.78 26.31
CA LYS A 144 1.47 23.64 27.75
C LYS A 144 0.66 22.54 28.44
N GLU A 145 -0.43 22.06 27.84
CA GLU A 145 -1.39 21.14 28.47
C GLU A 145 -1.75 19.99 27.52
N GLY A 146 -1.70 18.75 27.99
CA GLY A 146 -2.02 17.56 27.19
C GLY A 146 -1.45 16.28 27.79
N THR A 147 -2.04 15.14 27.45
CA THR A 147 -1.70 13.83 28.03
C THR A 147 -0.48 13.18 27.36
N ASP A 148 -0.18 13.52 26.11
CA ASP A 148 0.90 12.89 25.33
C ASP A 148 2.18 13.74 25.30
N LEU A 149 3.28 13.19 25.83
CA LEU A 149 4.61 13.84 25.84
C LEU A 149 5.19 14.10 24.43
N SER A 150 4.75 13.36 23.39
CA SER A 150 5.24 13.52 22.01
C SER A 150 4.70 14.75 21.28
N SER A 151 3.68 15.40 21.84
CA SER A 151 2.89 16.46 21.19
C SER A 151 3.05 17.84 21.86
N LYS A 152 3.89 17.92 22.90
CA LYS A 152 4.21 19.18 23.61
C LYS A 152 4.82 20.18 22.62
N GLY A 153 4.16 21.33 22.47
CA GLY A 153 4.60 22.42 21.59
C GLY A 153 3.65 22.77 20.43
N THR A 154 2.55 22.03 20.24
CA THR A 154 1.57 22.30 19.17
C THR A 154 0.13 22.37 19.70
N TRP A 155 -0.69 23.23 19.10
CA TRP A 155 -2.14 23.25 19.32
C TRP A 155 -2.80 22.18 18.43
N ASN A 156 -3.64 21.33 19.01
CA ASN A 156 -4.51 20.44 18.26
C ASN A 156 -5.95 20.56 18.74
N TYR A 157 -6.81 20.93 17.81
CA TYR A 157 -8.25 21.04 18.02
C TYR A 157 -8.98 20.52 16.79
N THR A 158 -10.18 19.99 17.00
CA THR A 158 -11.09 19.55 15.95
C THR A 158 -12.30 20.44 15.95
N ILE A 159 -12.63 21.04 14.80
CA ILE A 159 -13.91 21.72 14.61
C ILE A 159 -14.91 20.69 14.08
N ARG A 160 -15.99 20.50 14.81
CA ARG A 160 -17.14 19.69 14.41
C ARG A 160 -18.22 20.62 13.90
N VAL A 161 -18.63 20.39 12.66
CA VAL A 161 -19.77 21.05 12.02
C VAL A 161 -20.65 19.94 11.49
N ASP A 162 -21.95 20.18 11.39
CA ASP A 162 -22.83 19.23 10.73
C ASP A 162 -22.33 18.92 9.32
N PRO A 163 -22.53 17.68 8.85
CA PRO A 163 -22.24 17.34 7.46
C PRO A 163 -22.97 18.36 6.57
N PRO A 164 -22.29 19.00 5.62
CA PRO A 164 -22.93 19.98 4.77
C PRO A 164 -23.95 19.25 3.90
N GLY A 165 -25.22 19.28 4.30
CA GLY A 165 -26.35 18.79 3.52
C GLY A 165 -26.68 19.69 2.31
N GLY A 166 -25.68 20.37 1.74
CA GLY A 166 -25.87 21.36 0.69
C GLY A 166 -24.77 21.30 -0.36
N PHE A 167 -25.19 21.31 -1.61
CA PHE A 167 -24.35 21.41 -2.80
C PHE A 167 -23.53 22.72 -2.76
N ALA A 168 -22.23 22.65 -3.10
CA ALA A 168 -21.37 23.83 -3.16
C ALA A 168 -21.49 24.52 -4.53
N ASP A 169 -21.77 25.81 -4.54
CA ASP A 169 -21.79 26.64 -5.74
C ASP A 169 -20.72 27.72 -5.62
N VAL A 170 -19.72 27.69 -6.51
CA VAL A 170 -18.60 28.64 -6.49
C VAL A 170 -18.99 30.05 -6.93
N THR A 171 -20.19 30.20 -7.48
CA THR A 171 -20.74 31.51 -7.88
C THR A 171 -21.54 32.18 -6.77
N GLN A 172 -21.72 31.53 -5.62
CA GLN A 172 -22.54 32.02 -4.53
C GLN A 172 -21.79 31.91 -3.19
N ASP A 173 -21.76 33.02 -2.44
CA ASP A 173 -21.03 33.08 -1.18
C ASP A 173 -21.83 32.50 0.01
N ARG A 174 -22.66 31.48 -0.19
CA ARG A 174 -23.54 30.92 0.86
C ARG A 174 -23.25 29.46 1.17
N ASN A 175 -22.04 29.02 0.85
CA ASN A 175 -21.62 27.65 1.07
C ASN A 175 -21.47 27.38 2.57
N ASN A 176 -21.85 26.18 3.01
CA ASN A 176 -21.79 25.80 4.43
C ASN A 176 -20.37 25.96 5.04
N ALA A 177 -19.32 25.71 4.25
CA ALA A 177 -17.94 25.94 4.70
C ALA A 177 -17.65 27.42 4.96
N GLU A 178 -18.16 28.32 4.12
CA GLU A 178 -17.96 29.78 4.22
C GLU A 178 -18.78 30.43 5.34
N ILE A 179 -19.92 29.83 5.69
CA ILE A 179 -20.79 30.33 6.77
C ILE A 179 -20.35 29.78 8.12
N TYR A 180 -20.11 28.47 8.23
CA TYR A 180 -19.94 27.78 9.51
C TYR A 180 -18.47 27.50 9.86
N THR A 181 -17.72 26.91 8.94
CA THR A 181 -16.39 26.34 9.27
C THR A 181 -15.29 27.40 9.25
N VAL A 182 -15.19 28.15 8.15
CA VAL A 182 -14.09 29.10 7.92
C VAL A 182 -14.11 30.26 8.90
N PRO A 183 -15.25 30.92 9.22
CA PRO A 183 -15.27 32.02 10.17
C PRO A 183 -14.87 31.60 11.59
N LEU A 184 -15.33 30.42 12.02
CA LEU A 184 -14.98 29.86 13.33
C LEU A 184 -13.51 29.46 13.39
N GLN A 185 -12.99 28.79 12.36
CA GLN A 185 -11.58 28.43 12.29
C GLN A 185 -10.67 29.66 12.29
N ARG A 186 -11.05 30.71 11.56
CA ARG A 186 -10.33 31.98 11.55
C ARG A 186 -10.30 32.62 12.93
N ALA A 187 -11.42 32.63 13.65
CA ALA A 187 -11.48 33.20 15.00
C ALA A 187 -10.65 32.40 16.01
N VAL A 188 -10.74 31.07 16.00
CA VAL A 188 -9.90 30.19 16.86
C VAL A 188 -8.42 30.43 16.57
N ASN A 189 -8.03 30.46 15.30
CA ASN A 189 -6.64 30.72 14.91
C ASN A 189 -6.18 32.12 15.29
N ALA A 190 -7.02 33.14 15.14
CA ALA A 190 -6.67 34.51 15.53
C ALA A 190 -6.41 34.61 17.04
N GLU A 191 -7.22 33.94 17.87
CA GLU A 191 -7.00 33.87 19.32
C GLU A 191 -5.75 33.08 19.71
N ILE A 192 -5.46 31.97 19.02
CA ILE A 192 -4.22 31.21 19.26
C ILE A 192 -2.99 32.04 18.87
N VAL A 193 -3.03 32.72 17.71
CA VAL A 193 -1.93 33.53 17.20
C VAL A 193 -1.70 34.79 18.03
N SER A 194 -2.76 35.47 18.48
CA SER A 194 -2.63 36.66 19.34
C SER A 194 -1.93 36.36 20.67
N ARG A 195 -2.01 35.11 21.13
CA ARG A 195 -1.39 34.61 22.37
C ARG A 195 0.00 34.02 22.16
N TRP A 196 0.39 33.77 20.92
CA TRP A 196 1.69 33.22 20.57
C TRP A 196 2.75 34.33 20.52
N LYS A 197 3.46 34.56 21.64
CA LYS A 197 4.64 35.44 21.68
C LYS A 197 5.81 34.80 20.92
N SER A 198 6.50 35.63 20.14
CA SER A 198 7.57 35.27 19.19
C SER A 198 8.68 34.42 19.81
N GLY A 199 8.83 33.19 19.32
CA GLY A 199 10.06 32.42 19.48
C GLY A 199 9.85 30.94 19.71
N GLN A 200 9.42 30.18 18.70
CA GLN A 200 9.85 28.79 18.52
C GLN A 200 9.65 28.31 17.07
N PRO A 201 10.59 27.53 16.49
CA PRO A 201 10.57 27.17 15.08
C PRO A 201 9.55 26.07 14.80
N PHE A 202 8.76 26.27 13.75
CA PHE A 202 7.78 25.33 13.21
C PHE A 202 8.47 24.07 12.64
N LEU A 203 8.43 22.96 13.40
CA LEU A 203 8.89 21.65 12.93
C LEU A 203 7.82 20.98 12.06
N ARG A 204 7.91 21.18 10.74
CA ARG A 204 7.20 20.35 9.75
C ARG A 204 7.84 18.97 9.68
N HIS A 205 7.30 17.95 10.33
CA HIS A 205 7.51 16.57 9.89
C HIS A 205 6.28 15.71 10.16
N CYS A 206 5.46 15.51 9.12
CA CYS A 206 4.80 14.23 8.94
C CYS A 206 4.63 13.99 7.43
N LYS A 207 5.49 13.14 6.88
CA LYS A 207 5.33 12.59 5.54
C LYS A 207 5.13 11.09 5.71
N ALA A 208 3.88 10.69 5.91
CA ALA A 208 3.49 9.29 5.87
C ALA A 208 3.79 8.73 4.47
N SER A 209 4.49 7.60 4.43
CA SER A 209 4.91 6.93 3.21
C SER A 209 3.73 6.19 2.57
N PHE A 210 3.01 6.89 1.70
CA PHE A 210 1.89 6.35 0.90
C PHE A 210 2.35 5.72 -0.44
N LYS A 211 3.55 5.14 -0.49
CA LYS A 211 4.19 4.76 -1.76
C LYS A 211 3.85 3.38 -2.31
N SER A 212 3.24 2.47 -1.55
CA SER A 212 2.90 1.13 -2.06
C SER A 212 1.51 1.04 -2.67
N GLN A 213 0.50 1.74 -2.10
CA GLN A 213 -0.88 1.66 -2.57
C GLN A 213 -1.13 2.44 -3.87
N LEU A 214 -0.36 3.50 -4.13
CA LEU A 214 -0.49 4.32 -5.33
C LEU A 214 -0.19 3.53 -6.63
N SER A 215 0.70 2.53 -6.57
CA SER A 215 1.06 1.74 -7.75
C SER A 215 -0.07 0.83 -8.24
N GLY A 216 -0.88 0.30 -7.32
CA GLY A 216 -1.98 -0.59 -7.65
C GLY A 216 -3.15 0.15 -8.30
N SER A 217 -3.55 1.28 -7.72
CA SER A 217 -4.64 2.11 -8.27
C SER A 217 -4.26 2.73 -9.61
N ILE A 218 -3.02 3.21 -9.78
CA ILE A 218 -2.53 3.73 -11.06
C ILE A 218 -2.60 2.64 -12.15
N MET A 219 -2.23 1.39 -11.85
CA MET A 219 -2.31 0.30 -12.83
C MET A 219 -3.74 -0.03 -13.24
N VAL A 220 -4.70 0.00 -12.31
CA VAL A 220 -6.12 -0.21 -12.63
C VAL A 220 -6.65 0.91 -13.54
N VAL A 221 -6.28 2.16 -13.27
CA VAL A 221 -6.68 3.30 -14.12
C VAL A 221 -6.08 3.18 -15.52
N ILE A 222 -4.78 2.87 -15.64
CA ILE A 222 -4.13 2.67 -16.94
C ILE A 222 -4.79 1.52 -17.71
N ALA A 223 -5.09 0.41 -17.03
CA ALA A 223 -5.78 -0.73 -17.62
C ALA A 223 -7.16 -0.33 -18.16
N LEU A 224 -7.93 0.43 -17.39
CA LEU A 224 -9.26 0.88 -17.78
C LEU A 224 -9.20 1.83 -18.99
N VAL A 225 -8.23 2.74 -19.02
CA VAL A 225 -8.01 3.63 -20.17
C VAL A 225 -7.77 2.83 -21.45
N PHE A 226 -6.87 1.84 -21.43
CA PHE A 226 -6.58 1.04 -22.63
C PHE A 226 -7.68 0.05 -23.00
N ALA A 227 -8.58 -0.31 -22.07
CA ALA A 227 -9.77 -1.10 -22.39
C ALA A 227 -10.87 -0.27 -23.08
N VAL A 228 -10.99 1.01 -22.71
CA VAL A 228 -12.00 1.96 -23.22
C VAL A 228 -11.56 2.63 -24.53
N LEU A 229 -10.25 2.85 -24.71
CA LEU A 229 -9.67 3.55 -25.87
C LEU A 229 -10.10 2.96 -27.24
N PRO A 230 -10.19 1.63 -27.42
CA PRO A 230 -10.77 1.00 -28.62
C PRO A 230 -12.21 1.42 -28.95
N GLN A 231 -13.02 1.77 -27.95
CA GLN A 231 -14.45 2.11 -28.10
C GLN A 231 -14.67 3.61 -28.32
N THR A 232 -13.74 4.45 -27.87
CA THR A 232 -13.89 5.91 -27.92
C THR A 232 -13.30 6.55 -29.18
N LEU A 233 -12.49 5.81 -29.95
CA LEU A 233 -11.84 6.34 -31.15
C LEU A 233 -12.83 6.29 -32.33
N TYR A 234 -13.28 7.49 -32.75
CA TYR A 234 -14.33 7.68 -33.76
C TYR A 234 -13.87 7.32 -35.18
N GLU A 235 -12.61 7.60 -35.53
CA GLU A 235 -12.00 7.17 -36.80
C GLU A 235 -10.83 6.22 -36.51
N GLN A 236 -11.02 4.94 -36.81
CA GLN A 236 -9.97 3.94 -36.70
C GLN A 236 -9.61 3.37 -38.08
N THR A 237 -8.33 3.08 -38.26
CA THR A 237 -7.82 2.33 -39.41
C THR A 237 -7.42 0.93 -38.97
N SER A 238 -7.38 -0.02 -39.91
CA SER A 238 -6.92 -1.40 -39.62
C SER A 238 -5.50 -1.45 -39.06
N VAL A 239 -4.66 -0.48 -39.42
CA VAL A 239 -3.31 -0.31 -38.87
C VAL A 239 -3.37 0.07 -37.39
N VAL A 240 -4.21 1.03 -37.01
CA VAL A 240 -4.37 1.46 -35.61
C VAL A 240 -4.92 0.31 -34.76
N CYS A 241 -5.92 -0.41 -35.26
CA CYS A 241 -6.48 -1.60 -34.61
C CYS A 241 -5.41 -2.69 -34.40
N GLY A 242 -4.58 -2.96 -35.42
CA GLY A 242 -3.49 -3.91 -35.34
C GLY A 242 -2.41 -3.54 -34.32
N VAL A 243 -1.97 -2.28 -34.32
CA VAL A 243 -0.94 -1.79 -33.38
C VAL A 243 -1.44 -1.85 -31.93
N LEU A 244 -2.66 -1.36 -31.66
CA LEU A 244 -3.24 -1.39 -30.33
C LEU A 244 -3.45 -2.83 -29.83
N SER A 245 -3.92 -3.72 -30.70
CA SER A 245 -4.10 -5.15 -30.38
C SER A 245 -2.78 -5.91 -30.23
N PHE A 246 -1.67 -5.43 -30.79
CA PHE A 246 -0.38 -6.08 -30.57
C PHE A 246 0.28 -5.63 -29.27
N ILE A 247 0.20 -4.34 -28.94
CA ILE A 247 0.93 -3.71 -27.82
C ILE A 247 0.14 -3.73 -26.50
N PHE A 248 -1.19 -3.84 -26.53
CA PHE A 248 -2.01 -3.73 -25.33
C PHE A 248 -2.97 -4.93 -25.20
N PRO A 249 -2.72 -5.86 -24.25
CA PRO A 249 -3.59 -7.03 -24.05
C PRO A 249 -5.05 -6.66 -23.76
N LEU A 250 -5.28 -5.56 -23.03
CA LEU A 250 -6.62 -5.08 -22.69
C LEU A 250 -7.37 -4.53 -23.90
N ALA A 251 -6.68 -3.86 -24.83
CA ALA A 251 -7.27 -3.44 -26.10
C ALA A 251 -7.59 -4.65 -26.98
N THR A 252 -6.67 -5.62 -27.03
CA THR A 252 -6.83 -6.90 -27.75
C THR A 252 -8.12 -7.62 -27.33
N TYR A 253 -8.37 -7.67 -26.02
CA TYR A 253 -9.58 -8.27 -25.45
C TYR A 253 -10.86 -7.54 -25.89
N THR A 254 -10.88 -6.21 -25.84
CA THR A 254 -12.04 -5.40 -26.27
C THR A 254 -12.32 -5.56 -27.76
N TYR A 255 -11.29 -5.54 -28.62
CA TYR A 255 -11.47 -5.74 -30.07
C TYR A 255 -11.93 -7.15 -30.41
N PHE A 256 -11.47 -8.16 -29.66
CA PHE A 256 -11.93 -9.53 -29.82
C PHE A 256 -13.40 -9.68 -29.43
N ILE A 257 -13.84 -9.20 -28.26
CA ILE A 257 -15.24 -9.36 -27.81
C ILE A 257 -16.25 -8.64 -28.71
N THR A 258 -15.88 -7.47 -29.20
CA THR A 258 -16.78 -6.72 -30.10
C THR A 258 -16.97 -7.43 -31.44
N GLY A 259 -16.12 -8.41 -31.80
CA GLY A 259 -16.15 -9.09 -33.10
C GLY A 259 -17.36 -10.00 -33.22
N PRO A 260 -17.48 -11.02 -32.37
CA PRO A 260 -18.68 -11.86 -32.26
C PRO A 260 -19.97 -11.04 -32.07
N ALA A 261 -19.92 -9.95 -31.30
CA ALA A 261 -21.08 -9.08 -31.06
C ALA A 261 -21.63 -8.45 -32.36
N VAL A 262 -20.77 -8.15 -33.34
CA VAL A 262 -21.22 -7.63 -34.65
C VAL A 262 -21.83 -8.74 -35.51
N PHE A 263 -21.24 -9.95 -35.52
CA PHE A 263 -21.86 -11.09 -36.20
C PHE A 263 -23.26 -11.41 -35.65
N GLU A 264 -23.43 -11.30 -34.34
CA GLU A 264 -24.72 -11.46 -33.67
C GLU A 264 -25.71 -10.33 -34.02
N ALA A 265 -25.26 -9.07 -34.06
CA ALA A 265 -26.10 -7.93 -34.41
C ALA A 265 -26.70 -8.04 -35.83
N TYR A 266 -25.99 -8.67 -36.76
CA TYR A 266 -26.43 -8.91 -38.14
C TYR A 266 -26.99 -10.32 -38.39
N ASP A 267 -27.23 -11.12 -37.34
CA ASP A 267 -27.75 -12.49 -37.40
C ASP A 267 -26.94 -13.45 -38.30
N PHE A 268 -25.62 -13.21 -38.40
CA PHE A 268 -24.71 -14.06 -39.16
C PHE A 268 -24.04 -15.10 -38.28
N LYS A 269 -23.84 -16.30 -38.84
CA LYS A 269 -23.00 -17.32 -38.20
C LYS A 269 -21.58 -16.78 -38.05
N MET A 270 -21.11 -16.70 -36.81
CA MET A 270 -19.77 -16.22 -36.48
C MET A 270 -18.70 -17.03 -37.20
N ARG A 271 -17.86 -16.34 -37.98
CA ARG A 271 -16.68 -16.91 -38.64
C ARG A 271 -15.44 -16.20 -38.12
N MET A 272 -14.50 -16.97 -37.59
CA MET A 272 -13.25 -16.45 -37.02
C MET A 272 -12.31 -15.84 -38.08
N TRP A 273 -12.34 -16.39 -39.30
CA TRP A 273 -11.38 -16.14 -40.39
C TRP A 273 -11.85 -15.12 -41.42
N SER A 274 -13.07 -14.63 -41.31
CA SER A 274 -13.65 -13.69 -42.27
C SER A 274 -14.31 -12.54 -41.53
N GLN A 275 -14.42 -11.42 -42.21
CA GLN A 275 -15.26 -10.30 -41.79
C GLN A 275 -16.72 -10.55 -42.21
N PRO A 276 -17.69 -9.83 -41.63
CA PRO A 276 -19.04 -9.78 -42.18
C PRO A 276 -19.01 -9.30 -43.66
N PRO A 277 -19.98 -9.70 -44.50
CA PRO A 277 -20.00 -9.38 -45.93
C PRO A 277 -20.07 -7.85 -46.22
N ASP A 278 -19.32 -7.39 -47.23
CA ASP A 278 -19.16 -5.98 -47.66
C ASP A 278 -20.46 -5.31 -48.15
N ASP A 279 -21.49 -6.11 -48.43
CA ASP A 279 -22.83 -5.69 -48.84
C ASP A 279 -23.66 -5.10 -47.68
N THR A 280 -23.11 -5.13 -46.46
CA THR A 280 -23.61 -4.34 -45.33
C THR A 280 -22.86 -3.01 -45.28
N GLU A 281 -23.57 -1.87 -45.17
CA GLU A 281 -22.96 -0.57 -44.86
C GLU A 281 -22.39 -0.57 -43.43
N ASP A 282 -21.41 -1.44 -43.14
CA ASP A 282 -20.81 -1.57 -41.83
C ASP A 282 -19.83 -0.39 -41.61
N PRO A 283 -20.09 0.52 -40.65
CA PRO A 283 -19.16 1.58 -40.30
C PRO A 283 -17.81 1.05 -39.74
N HIS A 284 -17.66 -0.26 -39.55
CA HIS A 284 -16.51 -0.91 -38.93
C HIS A 284 -15.61 -1.75 -39.87
N HIS A 285 -15.50 -1.40 -41.16
CA HIS A 285 -14.56 -2.05 -42.11
C HIS A 285 -13.08 -2.06 -41.65
N TRP A 286 -12.70 -1.18 -40.72
CA TRP A 286 -11.35 -1.08 -40.17
C TRP A 286 -10.94 -2.27 -39.30
N ARG A 287 -11.85 -3.18 -38.95
CA ARG A 287 -11.55 -4.28 -38.01
C ARG A 287 -10.60 -5.31 -38.61
N LEU A 288 -9.92 -6.07 -37.75
CA LEU A 288 -9.12 -7.23 -38.15
C LEU A 288 -9.91 -8.52 -37.90
N ASN A 289 -9.56 -9.59 -38.61
CA ASN A 289 -10.13 -10.92 -38.37
C ASN A 289 -9.93 -11.35 -36.91
N ASN A 290 -10.94 -12.02 -36.34
CA ASN A 290 -10.91 -12.43 -34.94
C ASN A 290 -9.74 -13.38 -34.61
N VAL A 291 -9.29 -14.20 -35.57
CA VAL A 291 -8.09 -15.04 -35.41
C VAL A 291 -6.83 -14.23 -35.14
N ILE A 292 -6.68 -13.05 -35.74
CA ILE A 292 -5.46 -12.23 -35.59
C ILE A 292 -5.29 -11.80 -34.13
N HIS A 293 -6.38 -11.45 -33.45
CA HIS A 293 -6.38 -11.09 -32.03
C HIS A 293 -5.99 -12.28 -31.14
N TRP A 294 -6.40 -13.50 -31.49
CA TRP A 294 -5.98 -14.73 -30.80
C TRP A 294 -4.49 -15.01 -30.94
N VAL A 295 -3.95 -14.82 -32.15
CA VAL A 295 -2.51 -14.96 -32.41
C VAL A 295 -1.72 -13.93 -31.60
N PHE A 296 -2.17 -12.68 -31.56
CA PHE A 296 -1.55 -11.65 -30.73
C PHE A 296 -1.59 -12.00 -29.25
N LEU A 297 -2.73 -12.43 -28.71
CA LEU A 297 -2.83 -12.83 -27.31
C LEU A 297 -1.85 -13.98 -26.97
N ALA A 298 -1.73 -14.98 -27.84
CA ALA A 298 -0.78 -16.07 -27.66
C ALA A 298 0.69 -15.59 -27.62
N ILE A 299 1.05 -14.67 -28.53
CA ILE A 299 2.38 -14.05 -28.54
C ILE A 299 2.59 -13.24 -27.25
N GLN A 300 1.62 -12.44 -26.82
CA GLN A 300 1.71 -11.60 -25.63
C GLN A 300 1.96 -12.44 -24.36
N ILE A 301 1.27 -13.58 -24.19
CA ILE A 301 1.44 -14.49 -23.04
C ILE A 301 2.90 -14.97 -22.93
N ALA A 302 3.55 -15.27 -24.06
CA ALA A 302 4.93 -15.73 -24.07
C ALA A 302 5.93 -14.57 -23.96
N VAL A 303 5.64 -13.43 -24.60
CA VAL A 303 6.58 -12.32 -24.72
C VAL A 303 6.62 -11.45 -23.47
N TYR A 304 5.49 -11.05 -22.87
CA TYR A 304 5.47 -10.09 -21.73
C TYR A 304 6.20 -10.53 -20.45
N PRO A 305 6.26 -11.83 -20.08
CA PRO A 305 7.04 -12.24 -18.92
C PRO A 305 8.54 -11.95 -19.04
N ILE A 306 9.09 -11.98 -20.27
CA ILE A 306 10.52 -11.76 -20.53
C ILE A 306 10.95 -10.31 -20.19
N PRO A 307 10.36 -9.24 -20.77
CA PRO A 307 10.71 -7.88 -20.41
C PRO A 307 10.32 -7.56 -18.96
N ALA A 308 9.26 -8.17 -18.41
CA ALA A 308 8.93 -8.00 -16.99
C ALA A 308 10.08 -8.49 -16.09
N PHE A 309 10.59 -9.69 -16.34
CA PHE A 309 11.75 -10.25 -15.64
C PHE A 309 13.01 -9.41 -15.87
N LEU A 310 13.29 -8.99 -17.10
CA LEU A 310 14.45 -8.15 -17.42
C LEU A 310 14.39 -6.79 -16.71
N VAL A 311 13.22 -6.16 -16.65
CA VAL A 311 13.02 -4.88 -15.93
C VAL A 311 13.18 -5.09 -14.43
N GLU A 312 12.64 -6.17 -13.88
CA GLU A 312 12.79 -6.51 -12.46
C GLU A 312 14.27 -6.72 -12.11
N GLN A 313 14.97 -7.53 -12.91
CA GLN A 313 16.39 -7.78 -12.75
C GLN A 313 17.22 -6.50 -12.91
N ALA A 314 16.89 -5.63 -13.88
CA ALA A 314 17.62 -4.38 -14.09
C ALA A 314 17.40 -3.35 -12.98
N ARG A 315 16.21 -3.33 -12.35
CA ARG A 315 15.83 -2.28 -11.39
C ARG A 315 16.01 -2.70 -9.93
N PHE A 316 15.81 -3.98 -9.62
CA PHE A 316 15.74 -4.48 -8.25
C PHE A 316 16.77 -5.56 -7.91
N SER A 317 17.58 -6.03 -8.86
CA SER A 317 18.64 -6.99 -8.53
C SER A 317 19.65 -6.38 -7.56
N THR A 318 19.74 -6.99 -6.37
CA THR A 318 20.72 -6.68 -5.33
C THR A 318 22.00 -7.50 -5.47
N ALA A 319 22.00 -8.50 -6.35
CA ALA A 319 23.17 -9.33 -6.63
C ALA A 319 24.33 -8.44 -7.13
N SER A 320 25.38 -8.38 -6.32
CA SER A 320 26.58 -7.63 -6.62
C SER A 320 27.74 -8.61 -6.78
N PRO A 321 28.49 -8.57 -7.89
CA PRO A 321 29.70 -9.38 -8.04
C PRO A 321 30.81 -8.98 -7.04
N TYR A 322 30.61 -7.85 -6.35
CA TYR A 322 31.54 -7.23 -5.41
C TYR A 322 31.33 -7.66 -3.95
N SER A 323 30.28 -8.44 -3.66
CA SER A 323 30.03 -9.00 -2.33
C SER A 323 30.34 -10.49 -2.35
N THR A 324 31.38 -10.90 -1.62
CA THR A 324 31.83 -12.29 -1.55
C THR A 324 31.72 -12.82 -0.12
N PHE A 325 31.29 -14.06 0.01
CA PHE A 325 31.31 -14.76 1.29
C PHE A 325 32.58 -15.59 1.35
N VAL A 326 33.55 -15.14 2.14
CA VAL A 326 34.88 -15.77 2.26
C VAL A 326 35.04 -16.25 3.68
N GLN A 327 35.36 -17.53 3.86
CA GLN A 327 35.68 -18.04 5.19
C GLN A 327 37.02 -17.47 5.66
N PRO A 328 37.11 -16.99 6.91
CA PRO A 328 38.35 -16.45 7.44
C PRO A 328 39.43 -17.54 7.55
N PRO A 329 40.69 -17.29 7.13
CA PRO A 329 41.76 -18.28 7.16
C PRO A 329 42.25 -18.62 8.58
N HIS A 330 42.09 -17.70 9.54
CA HIS A 330 42.51 -17.88 10.94
C HIS A 330 41.51 -17.25 11.93
N GLU A 331 41.51 -17.68 13.19
CA GLU A 331 40.51 -17.25 14.21
C GLU A 331 40.53 -15.74 14.51
N HIS A 332 41.66 -15.06 14.29
CA HIS A 332 41.81 -13.62 14.47
C HIS A 332 41.60 -12.80 13.18
N ALA A 333 41.22 -13.44 12.08
CA ALA A 333 40.96 -12.74 10.83
C ALA A 333 39.73 -11.81 10.94
N PRO A 334 39.68 -10.75 10.14
CA PRO A 334 38.55 -9.83 10.13
C PRO A 334 37.26 -10.54 9.68
N THR A 335 36.16 -10.28 10.39
CA THR A 335 34.82 -10.84 10.12
C THR A 335 34.16 -10.16 8.92
N VAL A 336 34.40 -8.86 8.75
CA VAL A 336 33.95 -8.08 7.58
C VAL A 336 35.14 -7.27 7.08
N THR A 337 35.45 -7.39 5.79
CA THR A 337 36.52 -6.61 5.15
C THR A 337 35.97 -5.85 3.96
N LEU A 338 36.13 -4.53 3.99
CA LEU A 338 35.86 -3.62 2.87
C LEU A 338 37.20 -3.27 2.23
N THR A 339 37.35 -3.54 0.94
CA THR A 339 38.51 -3.07 0.16
C THR A 339 38.02 -2.18 -0.98
N SER A 340 38.53 -0.94 -0.99
CA SER A 340 38.17 0.08 -1.98
C SER A 340 36.68 0.26 -2.22
N PHE A 341 35.87 0.10 -1.17
CA PHE A 341 34.42 0.13 -1.24
C PHE A 341 33.94 1.50 -1.70
N SER A 342 33.19 1.51 -2.81
CA SER A 342 32.60 2.73 -3.35
C SER A 342 31.14 2.53 -3.74
N LYS A 343 30.34 3.58 -3.50
CA LYS A 343 28.92 3.63 -3.83
C LYS A 343 28.57 4.94 -4.52
N THR A 344 28.10 4.83 -5.76
CA THR A 344 27.59 5.95 -6.55
C THR A 344 26.13 5.73 -6.93
N TYR A 345 25.29 6.71 -6.66
CA TYR A 345 23.91 6.74 -7.15
C TYR A 345 23.88 7.50 -8.48
N LYS A 346 23.68 6.76 -9.57
CA LYS A 346 23.54 7.33 -10.90
C LYS A 346 22.17 7.98 -11.09
N ALA A 347 22.12 9.12 -11.76
CA ALA A 347 20.86 9.69 -12.20
C ALA A 347 20.20 8.75 -13.24
N GLY A 348 18.92 8.43 -13.05
CA GLY A 348 18.18 7.57 -13.99
C GLY A 348 18.08 8.22 -15.38
N PRO A 349 17.95 7.41 -16.45
CA PRO A 349 17.95 7.90 -17.83
C PRO A 349 16.80 8.88 -18.13
N MET A 350 15.62 8.70 -17.50
CA MET A 350 14.49 9.64 -17.61
C MET A 350 14.57 10.84 -16.66
N GLY A 351 15.56 10.90 -15.77
CA GLY A 351 15.74 12.01 -14.85
C GLY A 351 16.09 13.32 -15.54
N GLY A 352 16.70 13.26 -16.73
CA GLY A 352 17.14 14.42 -17.50
C GLY A 352 16.02 15.26 -18.11
N ILE A 353 14.79 14.73 -18.24
CA ILE A 353 13.69 15.40 -18.95
C ILE A 353 13.16 16.61 -18.16
N PHE A 354 13.22 16.58 -16.82
CA PHE A 354 12.70 17.66 -15.97
C PHE A 354 13.76 18.33 -15.09
N LYS A 355 14.91 17.70 -14.84
CA LYS A 355 16.06 18.33 -14.13
C LYS A 355 17.31 17.47 -14.27
N ARG A 356 18.44 18.01 -14.75
CA ARG A 356 19.74 17.29 -14.72
C ARG A 356 20.08 16.91 -13.27
N ARG A 357 19.78 15.67 -12.86
CA ARG A 357 20.28 15.09 -11.62
C ARG A 357 21.74 14.69 -11.87
N ARG A 358 22.64 15.15 -11.01
CA ARG A 358 24.06 14.76 -11.04
C ARG A 358 24.23 13.42 -10.32
N ASP A 359 25.24 12.68 -10.71
CA ASP A 359 25.66 11.47 -10.00
C ASP A 359 26.12 11.85 -8.59
N VAL A 360 25.64 11.10 -7.60
CA VAL A 360 25.98 11.33 -6.19
C VAL A 360 26.92 10.22 -5.74
N HIS A 361 28.19 10.58 -5.55
CA HIS A 361 29.19 9.72 -4.93
C HIS A 361 28.95 9.70 -3.42
N ALA A 362 28.28 8.66 -2.95
CA ALA A 362 27.93 8.52 -1.54
C ALA A 362 29.13 8.04 -0.71
N VAL A 363 29.91 7.08 -1.25
CA VAL A 363 31.14 6.58 -0.62
C VAL A 363 32.19 6.39 -1.70
N THR A 364 33.42 6.81 -1.42
CA THR A 364 34.57 6.73 -2.34
C THR A 364 35.74 6.04 -1.64
N ASP A 365 36.17 4.91 -2.20
CA ASP A 365 37.40 4.19 -1.85
C ASP A 365 37.60 3.92 -0.34
N MET A 366 36.57 3.39 0.33
CA MET A 366 36.65 3.07 1.75
C MET A 366 37.26 1.68 1.97
N SER A 367 38.38 1.63 2.70
CA SER A 367 39.05 0.38 3.08
C SER A 367 39.11 0.23 4.60
N ARG A 368 38.30 -0.69 5.15
CA ARG A 368 38.17 -0.93 6.59
C ARG A 368 37.83 -2.38 6.88
N SER A 369 38.37 -2.89 7.99
CA SER A 369 38.11 -4.24 8.47
C SER A 369 37.52 -4.21 9.88
N ALA A 370 36.52 -5.04 10.12
CA ALA A 370 35.91 -5.24 11.43
C ALA A 370 36.31 -6.62 11.97
N TYR A 371 36.75 -6.66 13.22
CA TYR A 371 37.25 -7.88 13.86
C TYR A 371 36.21 -8.49 14.80
N ARG A 372 36.40 -9.78 15.10
CA ARG A 372 35.58 -10.51 16.06
C ARG A 372 35.64 -9.83 17.44
N ARG A 373 34.47 -9.67 18.09
CA ARG A 373 34.27 -9.00 19.40
C ARG A 373 34.65 -7.52 19.43
N GLN A 374 34.89 -6.89 18.28
CA GLN A 374 35.10 -5.44 18.20
C GLN A 374 33.75 -4.73 18.01
N ILE A 375 33.57 -3.61 18.72
CA ILE A 375 32.50 -2.65 18.44
C ILE A 375 33.07 -1.59 17.49
N LEU A 376 32.69 -1.63 16.22
CA LEU A 376 33.09 -0.64 15.22
C LEU A 376 31.99 0.40 15.04
N CYS A 377 32.30 1.66 15.32
CA CYS A 377 31.36 2.77 15.18
C CYS A 377 31.67 3.60 13.93
N LEU A 378 30.67 3.79 13.06
CA LEU A 378 30.76 4.68 11.90
C LEU A 378 30.10 6.03 12.23
N LEU A 379 30.91 7.08 12.45
CA LEU A 379 30.45 8.42 12.85
C LEU A 379 30.49 9.42 11.67
N GLY A 380 29.57 10.38 11.65
CA GLY A 380 29.56 11.47 10.67
C GLY A 380 28.25 12.27 10.65
N PRO A 381 28.16 13.40 9.94
CA PRO A 381 26.94 14.21 9.83
C PRO A 381 25.84 13.55 9.00
N ASN A 382 24.60 14.04 9.08
CA ASN A 382 23.51 13.54 8.24
C ASN A 382 23.86 13.73 6.75
N GLY A 383 23.60 12.70 5.94
CA GLY A 383 24.00 12.67 4.54
C GLY A 383 25.40 12.13 4.25
N SER A 384 26.22 11.81 5.27
CA SER A 384 27.56 11.23 5.12
C SER A 384 27.59 9.75 4.68
N ALA A 385 26.49 9.22 4.15
CA ALA A 385 26.36 7.84 3.66
C ALA A 385 26.56 6.70 4.69
N LYS A 386 26.36 6.95 5.99
CA LYS A 386 26.42 5.90 7.04
C LYS A 386 25.44 4.76 6.80
N SER A 387 24.14 5.09 6.71
CA SER A 387 23.08 4.11 6.46
C SER A 387 23.28 3.42 5.10
N THR A 388 23.79 4.15 4.10
CA THR A 388 24.14 3.58 2.79
C THR A 388 25.23 2.51 2.90
N THR A 389 26.28 2.75 3.68
CA THR A 389 27.39 1.80 3.90
C THR A 389 26.87 0.56 4.61
N MET A 390 26.11 0.73 5.70
CA MET A 390 25.49 -0.38 6.45
C MET A 390 24.56 -1.22 5.58
N ASN A 391 23.72 -0.56 4.77
CA ASN A 391 22.81 -1.22 3.84
C ASN A 391 23.54 -2.04 2.76
N CYS A 392 24.70 -1.59 2.30
CA CYS A 392 25.51 -2.33 1.33
C CYS A 392 26.16 -3.57 1.97
N ILE A 393 26.67 -3.45 3.21
CA ILE A 393 27.19 -4.59 3.98
C ILE A 393 26.09 -5.62 4.24
N ALA A 394 24.87 -5.17 4.55
CA ALA A 394 23.70 -6.02 4.76
C ALA A 394 23.14 -6.66 3.47
N GLY A 395 23.70 -6.37 2.29
CA GLY A 395 23.20 -6.90 1.01
C GLY A 395 21.88 -6.29 0.54
N LEU A 396 21.38 -5.25 1.20
CA LEU A 396 20.15 -4.54 0.83
C LEU A 396 20.37 -3.58 -0.35
N HIS A 397 21.61 -3.14 -0.56
CA HIS A 397 21.98 -2.27 -1.67
C HIS A 397 23.21 -2.82 -2.41
N LYS A 398 23.16 -2.77 -3.75
CA LYS A 398 24.27 -3.17 -4.62
C LYS A 398 25.49 -2.25 -4.46
N VAL A 399 26.68 -2.80 -4.34
CA VAL A 399 27.96 -2.07 -4.33
C VAL A 399 28.32 -1.59 -5.75
N THR A 400 28.89 -0.39 -5.90
CA THR A 400 29.26 0.15 -7.23
C THR A 400 30.65 -0.34 -7.67
N SER A 401 31.63 -0.33 -6.78
CA SER A 401 32.98 -0.87 -6.99
C SER A 401 33.66 -1.19 -5.66
N GLY A 402 34.79 -1.91 -5.70
CA GLY A 402 35.48 -2.45 -4.53
C GLY A 402 35.02 -3.87 -4.21
N THR A 403 35.41 -4.40 -3.05
CA THR A 403 34.90 -5.70 -2.56
C THR A 403 34.48 -5.65 -1.09
N VAL A 404 33.45 -6.43 -0.76
CA VAL A 404 32.91 -6.64 0.57
C VAL A 404 32.99 -8.13 0.86
N ALA A 405 33.93 -8.52 1.73
CA ALA A 405 34.08 -9.90 2.18
C ALA A 405 33.41 -10.06 3.55
N ILE A 406 32.50 -11.04 3.67
CA ILE A 406 31.78 -11.33 4.91
C ILE A 406 31.97 -12.81 5.26
N ASP A 407 32.28 -13.09 6.53
CA ASP A 407 32.33 -14.46 7.04
C ASP A 407 30.92 -15.08 7.10
N PRO A 408 30.65 -16.16 6.33
CA PRO A 408 29.33 -16.79 6.31
C PRO A 408 29.03 -17.66 7.54
N SER A 409 30.03 -18.00 8.37
CA SER A 409 29.94 -19.07 9.37
C SER A 409 28.94 -18.79 10.50
N ARG A 410 28.70 -17.52 10.85
CA ARG A 410 27.85 -17.13 12.01
C ARG A 410 26.63 -16.31 11.64
N GLY A 411 26.42 -16.04 10.35
CA GLY A 411 25.35 -15.20 9.85
C GLY A 411 25.53 -13.71 10.15
N LEU A 412 24.78 -12.88 9.44
CA LEU A 412 24.78 -11.42 9.59
C LEU A 412 23.44 -10.95 10.14
N GLY A 413 23.46 -10.31 11.31
CA GLY A 413 22.30 -9.62 11.86
C GLY A 413 22.28 -8.15 11.42
N TYR A 414 21.13 -7.67 10.93
CA TYR A 414 20.96 -6.27 10.52
C TYR A 414 19.75 -5.65 11.21
N ALA A 415 19.98 -4.56 11.94
CA ALA A 415 18.94 -3.76 12.56
C ALA A 415 18.72 -2.46 11.75
N PRO A 416 17.60 -2.31 11.03
CA PRO A 416 17.33 -1.12 10.24
C PRO A 416 17.06 0.12 11.11
N GLN A 417 17.28 1.31 10.54
CA GLN A 417 17.04 2.59 11.23
C GLN A 417 15.59 2.78 11.69
N ASN A 418 14.64 2.32 10.88
CA ASN A 418 13.24 2.27 11.26
C ASN A 418 12.92 0.85 11.67
N ASN A 419 12.47 0.67 12.91
CA ASN A 419 12.08 -0.63 13.40
C ASN A 419 10.90 -1.16 12.59
N VAL A 420 11.02 -2.37 12.06
CA VAL A 420 9.93 -3.06 11.38
C VAL A 420 9.10 -3.77 12.45
N ILE A 421 8.29 -2.99 13.17
CA ILE A 421 7.42 -3.52 14.22
C ILE A 421 6.04 -3.77 13.62
N TRP A 422 5.51 -4.97 13.83
CA TRP A 422 4.11 -5.25 13.51
C TRP A 422 3.25 -4.75 14.67
N PRO A 423 2.35 -3.77 14.43
CA PRO A 423 1.55 -3.17 15.49
C PRO A 423 0.57 -4.15 16.15
N ASP A 424 0.24 -5.25 15.45
CA ASP A 424 -0.68 -6.29 15.94
C ASP A 424 0.00 -7.35 16.83
N LEU A 425 1.30 -7.23 17.10
CA LEU A 425 2.07 -8.19 17.90
C LEU A 425 2.60 -7.54 19.19
N THR A 426 2.53 -8.27 20.30
CA THR A 426 3.17 -7.88 21.57
C THR A 426 4.70 -7.96 21.47
N VAL A 427 5.41 -7.28 22.37
CA VAL A 427 6.89 -7.26 22.40
C VAL A 427 7.46 -8.66 22.60
N GLU A 428 6.84 -9.48 23.45
CA GLU A 428 7.23 -10.87 23.66
C GLU A 428 6.98 -11.70 22.39
N GLU A 429 5.86 -11.52 21.69
CA GLU A 429 5.61 -12.21 20.41
C GLU A 429 6.59 -11.79 19.30
N HIS A 430 7.01 -10.52 19.32
CA HIS A 430 7.98 -9.96 18.39
C HIS A 430 9.40 -10.48 18.64
N ILE A 431 9.83 -10.61 19.90
CA ILE A 431 11.17 -11.05 20.32
C ILE A 431 11.28 -12.58 20.43
N ALA A 432 10.30 -13.24 21.07
CA ALA A 432 10.31 -14.68 21.29
C ALA A 432 10.38 -15.42 19.94
N SER A 433 9.90 -14.79 18.87
CA SER A 433 9.69 -15.38 17.56
C SER A 433 8.91 -16.69 17.69
N ARG A 434 7.70 -16.74 17.14
CA ARG A 434 6.94 -17.98 16.94
C ARG A 434 7.82 -19.18 16.49
N ARG A 435 8.92 -18.89 15.77
CA ARG A 435 10.01 -19.80 15.38
C ARG A 435 10.80 -20.45 16.52
N GLY A 436 11.17 -19.73 17.58
CA GLY A 436 11.97 -20.26 18.68
C GLY A 436 11.21 -21.33 19.46
N ARG A 437 9.93 -21.07 19.75
CA ARG A 437 9.01 -22.02 20.40
C ARG A 437 8.77 -23.28 19.57
N ILE A 438 8.50 -23.12 18.27
CA ILE A 438 8.32 -24.25 17.35
C ILE A 438 9.62 -25.06 17.23
N LYS A 439 10.78 -24.43 17.11
CA LYS A 439 12.07 -25.13 17.05
C LYS A 439 12.41 -25.88 18.34
N ALA A 440 12.14 -25.28 19.50
CA ALA A 440 12.36 -25.92 20.79
C ALA A 440 11.42 -27.12 20.99
N TRP A 441 10.14 -26.97 20.60
CA TRP A 441 9.19 -28.07 20.62
C TRP A 441 9.55 -29.19 19.63
N ILE A 442 9.98 -28.88 18.41
CA ILE A 442 10.45 -29.89 17.45
C ILE A 442 11.64 -30.67 18.02
N ALA A 443 12.61 -29.97 18.62
CA ALA A 443 13.79 -30.60 19.20
C ALA A 443 13.46 -31.46 20.44
N ALA A 444 12.45 -31.07 21.24
CA ALA A 444 12.01 -31.84 22.40
C ALA A 444 11.15 -33.05 22.02
N THR A 445 10.30 -32.91 21.00
CA THR A 445 9.32 -33.94 20.60
C THR A 445 9.91 -34.95 19.61
N PHE A 446 10.87 -34.53 18.78
CA PHE A 446 11.46 -35.37 17.72
C PHE A 446 12.99 -35.31 17.77
N ALA A 447 13.62 -36.27 18.43
CA ALA A 447 15.07 -36.33 18.65
C ALA A 447 15.91 -36.25 17.35
N ASN A 448 15.37 -36.73 16.23
CA ASN A 448 16.06 -36.82 14.93
C ASN A 448 15.38 -35.99 13.82
N ALA A 449 14.60 -34.97 14.16
CA ALA A 449 13.95 -34.14 13.15
C ALA A 449 14.92 -33.19 12.45
N MET A 450 14.87 -33.15 11.12
CA MET A 450 15.64 -32.20 10.30
C MET A 450 14.81 -30.97 9.98
N ILE A 451 15.24 -29.79 10.43
CA ILE A 451 14.58 -28.51 10.14
C ILE A 451 15.20 -27.89 8.88
N SER A 452 14.39 -27.58 7.88
CA SER A 452 14.87 -26.95 6.63
C SER A 452 15.37 -25.52 6.89
N ARG A 453 16.50 -25.17 6.24
CA ARG A 453 17.09 -23.82 6.30
C ARG A 453 16.29 -22.79 5.49
N GLU A 454 15.59 -23.22 4.45
CA GLU A 454 14.77 -22.35 3.60
C GLU A 454 13.38 -22.18 4.22
N THR A 455 13.21 -21.08 4.93
CA THR A 455 11.91 -20.73 5.52
C THR A 455 11.66 -19.24 5.27
N GLN A 456 10.95 -18.94 4.19
CA GLN A 456 10.47 -17.60 3.87
C GLN A 456 9.02 -17.42 4.37
N GLY A 457 8.65 -16.20 4.77
CA GLY A 457 7.26 -15.85 5.07
C GLY A 457 6.67 -16.41 6.38
N GLY A 458 7.48 -16.72 7.39
CA GLY A 458 6.98 -17.14 8.72
C GLY A 458 6.59 -18.62 8.86
N GLN A 459 6.83 -19.45 7.83
CA GLN A 459 6.60 -20.89 7.87
C GLN A 459 7.81 -21.64 8.45
N VAL A 460 7.58 -22.80 9.10
CA VAL A 460 8.63 -23.72 9.59
C VAL A 460 8.39 -25.10 8.99
N ARG A 461 9.36 -25.61 8.23
CA ARG A 461 9.33 -26.96 7.63
C ARG A 461 10.33 -27.85 8.35
N PHE A 462 9.87 -29.00 8.84
CA PHE A 462 10.71 -30.02 9.47
C PHE A 462 10.30 -31.41 8.98
N GLU A 463 11.26 -32.32 8.95
CA GLU A 463 11.09 -33.71 8.55
C GLU A 463 11.38 -34.62 9.74
N VAL A 464 10.51 -35.60 9.97
CA VAL A 464 10.67 -36.62 11.03
C VAL A 464 11.02 -37.95 10.35
N PRO A 465 12.02 -38.71 10.85
CA PRO A 465 12.35 -40.03 10.31
C PRO A 465 11.15 -40.98 10.33
N ALA A 466 11.14 -41.95 9.42
CA ALA A 466 10.04 -42.93 9.28
C ALA A 466 9.89 -43.85 10.50
N GLU A 467 10.90 -43.95 11.36
CA GLU A 467 10.88 -44.65 12.65
C GLU A 467 10.08 -43.87 13.74
N GLY A 468 9.60 -42.67 13.42
CA GLY A 468 8.80 -41.82 14.29
C GLY A 468 7.30 -42.18 14.34
N PRO A 469 6.46 -41.32 14.95
CA PRO A 469 5.03 -41.57 15.08
C PRO A 469 4.33 -41.68 13.72
N SER A 470 3.29 -42.51 13.66
CA SER A 470 2.45 -42.67 12.46
C SER A 470 1.90 -41.32 12.00
N LEU A 471 1.54 -41.19 10.71
CA LEU A 471 1.00 -39.94 10.16
C LEU A 471 -0.19 -39.41 11.00
N GLY A 472 -1.08 -40.30 11.44
CA GLY A 472 -2.19 -39.97 12.32
C GLY A 472 -1.74 -39.55 13.73
N GLY A 473 -0.72 -40.20 14.29
CA GLY A 473 -0.12 -39.81 15.56
C GLY A 473 0.55 -38.45 15.51
N LEU A 474 1.22 -38.11 14.40
CA LEU A 474 1.83 -36.80 14.19
C LEU A 474 0.76 -35.69 14.12
N ILE A 475 -0.34 -35.94 13.40
CA ILE A 475 -1.48 -35.03 13.31
C ILE A 475 -2.11 -34.82 14.69
N ALA A 476 -2.34 -35.89 15.45
CA ALA A 476 -2.91 -35.78 16.80
C ALA A 476 -2.01 -34.98 17.76
N LEU A 477 -0.70 -35.17 17.68
CA LEU A 477 0.28 -34.46 18.51
C LEU A 477 0.37 -32.98 18.13
N LEU A 478 0.34 -32.67 16.83
CA LEU A 478 0.28 -31.30 16.31
C LEU A 478 -1.02 -30.60 16.70
N GLU A 479 -2.17 -31.28 16.62
CA GLU A 479 -3.47 -30.70 16.99
C GLU A 479 -3.54 -30.40 18.49
N ARG A 480 -2.98 -31.29 19.33
CA ARG A 480 -2.94 -31.09 20.79
C ARG A 480 -2.13 -29.87 21.20
N ASP A 481 -0.97 -29.67 20.58
CA ASP A 481 -0.03 -28.62 20.98
C ASP A 481 -0.18 -27.34 20.12
N LYS A 482 -1.12 -27.33 19.16
CA LYS A 482 -1.33 -26.27 18.16
C LYS A 482 -1.51 -24.87 18.78
N ASP A 483 -2.40 -24.77 19.76
CA ASP A 483 -2.77 -23.48 20.37
C ASP A 483 -1.62 -22.96 21.25
N ALA A 484 -0.91 -23.85 21.94
CA ALA A 484 0.26 -23.52 22.74
C ALA A 484 1.46 -23.06 21.89
N LEU A 485 1.62 -23.65 20.71
CA LEU A 485 2.62 -23.24 19.70
C LEU A 485 2.18 -22.00 18.91
N GLY A 486 0.92 -21.59 19.06
CA GLY A 486 0.27 -20.54 18.31
C GLY A 486 0.31 -20.82 16.80
N VAL A 487 0.06 -22.05 16.33
CA VAL A 487 0.07 -22.41 14.91
C VAL A 487 -1.35 -22.32 14.35
N GLU A 488 -1.59 -21.46 13.36
CA GLU A 488 -2.95 -21.28 12.81
C GLU A 488 -3.33 -22.42 11.84
N PHE A 489 -2.37 -22.78 10.97
CA PHE A 489 -2.51 -23.84 9.97
C PHE A 489 -1.24 -24.69 9.92
N TYR A 490 -1.39 -26.00 9.77
CA TYR A 490 -0.29 -26.93 9.52
C TYR A 490 -0.66 -27.89 8.38
N THR A 491 0.36 -28.48 7.76
CA THR A 491 0.22 -29.55 6.78
C THR A 491 1.22 -30.65 7.10
N VAL A 492 0.76 -31.90 7.01
CA VAL A 492 1.61 -33.08 7.18
C VAL A 492 1.50 -33.93 5.92
N GLY A 493 2.64 -34.33 5.35
CA GLY A 493 2.70 -35.20 4.19
C GLY A 493 3.85 -36.20 4.33
N LYS A 494 3.73 -37.35 3.65
CA LYS A 494 4.87 -38.25 3.44
C LYS A 494 5.73 -37.66 2.32
N ALA A 495 7.05 -37.77 2.45
CA ALA A 495 7.97 -37.40 1.39
C ALA A 495 7.61 -38.15 0.09
N THR A 496 7.59 -37.44 -1.02
CA THR A 496 7.34 -38.06 -2.33
C THR A 496 8.62 -38.71 -2.85
N LEU A 497 8.49 -39.69 -3.76
CA LEU A 497 9.62 -40.37 -4.38
C LEU A 497 10.56 -39.38 -5.11
N ASP A 498 9.99 -38.33 -5.71
CA ASP A 498 10.74 -37.26 -6.36
C ASP A 498 11.58 -36.44 -5.35
N GLU A 499 11.03 -36.13 -4.17
CA GLU A 499 11.76 -35.42 -3.11
C GLU A 499 12.89 -36.27 -2.53
N VAL A 500 12.70 -37.59 -2.41
CA VAL A 500 13.77 -38.52 -2.01
C VAL A 500 14.84 -38.61 -3.10
N PHE A 501 14.43 -38.63 -4.38
CA PHE A 501 15.34 -38.71 -5.52
C PHE A 501 16.20 -37.44 -5.66
N GLU A 502 15.62 -36.24 -5.58
CA GLU A 502 16.37 -34.98 -5.57
C GLU A 502 17.37 -34.90 -4.40
N LYS A 503 17.02 -35.49 -3.25
CA LYS A 503 17.87 -35.49 -2.06
C LYS A 503 19.02 -36.48 -2.18
N ILE A 504 18.81 -37.63 -2.80
CA ILE A 504 19.87 -38.58 -3.17
C ILE A 504 20.79 -37.93 -4.21
N VAL A 505 20.24 -37.30 -5.25
CA VAL A 505 21.02 -36.61 -6.27
C VAL A 505 21.84 -35.46 -5.68
N LYS A 506 21.29 -34.66 -4.75
CA LYS A 506 22.07 -33.63 -4.03
C LYS A 506 23.15 -34.23 -3.14
N ARG A 507 22.84 -35.29 -2.38
CA ARG A 507 23.79 -35.90 -1.44
C ARG A 507 24.95 -36.64 -2.14
N TYR A 508 24.71 -37.24 -3.31
CA TYR A 508 25.73 -37.97 -4.07
C TYR A 508 26.34 -37.13 -5.22
N GLY A 509 25.66 -36.08 -5.68
CA GLY A 509 26.22 -35.13 -6.65
C GLY A 509 27.41 -34.35 -6.11
N GLU A 510 27.44 -34.04 -4.81
CA GLU A 510 28.59 -33.41 -4.16
C GLU A 510 29.83 -34.34 -4.04
N TYR A 511 29.68 -35.65 -4.21
CA TYR A 511 30.81 -36.60 -4.23
C TYR A 511 31.40 -36.83 -5.62
N ALA A 512 30.77 -36.30 -6.68
CA ALA A 512 31.26 -36.43 -8.06
C ALA A 512 32.18 -35.28 -8.48
N GLU A 513 32.34 -34.23 -7.66
CA GLU A 513 33.22 -33.07 -7.90
C GLU A 513 34.44 -32.99 -6.95
N LYS A 514 34.80 -34.09 -6.30
CA LYS A 514 36.14 -34.31 -5.72
C LYS A 514 36.79 -35.48 -6.42
#